data_AF-A0A4Q7UVA1-F1
#
_entry.id   AF-A0A4Q7UVA1-F1
#
_cell.length_a   1.000
_cell.length_b   1.000
_cell.length_c   1.000
_cell.angle_alpha   90.00
_cell.angle_beta   90.00
_cell.angle_gamma   90.00
#
_symmetry.space_group_name_H-M   'P 1'
#
loop_
_entity.id
_entity.type
_entity.pdbx_description
1 polymer ?
#
loop_
_entity_poly.entity_id
_entity_poly.type
_entity_poly.pdbx_seq_one_letter_code
_entity_poly.pdbx_strand_id
1 'polypeptide(L)'
;MTLGQGRGGGRSPRRWVPVAVLAVAGIVTLVVGLGIGSSPDDGAAATAAVEGPPAPVAEPVGTGADTAVPVSLPASPPVSLDIPSIGVKTGLDPLGLNPDSTVQVPTDFARAGWYTGAPTPGQTGPAVLLGHVDSFRGPAVFYELGKLKPADVVEVTRADGVRARFAVESVREYPKDAFPTEEVYGATDFAGLRLITCGGPFDSDARSYLNNTVVYARLLPPEPAAQPASPADVPFPDAPAALAGVTGPPTLYGRVVSVTDPSTAVVEVQRRRITVRVIGLGPTPDCARDPATAFARLMLTGEDVTLVPDPTLPADAAAPDWPAYLVLDSQQSYTDAAIRAGWAPAGEGRYRSGFQEREQEARDAGSGMWGSPCR
;
A
#
# COMPACT_ATOMS: atom_id res chain seq x y z
N MET A 1 -62.16 20.14 -72.54
CA MET A 1 -63.11 19.57 -71.56
C MET A 1 -62.36 18.53 -70.73
N THR A 2 -62.18 18.80 -69.44
CA THR A 2 -62.08 17.88 -68.26
C THR A 2 -61.30 16.55 -68.42
N LEU A 3 -60.07 16.39 -67.90
CA LEU A 3 -59.57 16.17 -66.51
C LEU A 3 -60.07 14.90 -65.77
N GLY A 4 -59.11 14.17 -65.19
CA GLY A 4 -59.24 13.37 -63.94
C GLY A 4 -58.94 11.87 -64.08
N GLN A 5 -57.69 11.38 -64.08
CA GLN A 5 -56.81 11.06 -62.91
C GLN A 5 -57.45 10.20 -61.80
N GLY A 6 -56.98 8.94 -61.70
CA GLY A 6 -57.35 7.96 -60.68
C GLY A 6 -56.27 7.80 -59.59
N ARG A 7 -56.72 8.01 -58.34
CA ARG A 7 -56.29 7.51 -57.02
C ARG A 7 -54.88 6.94 -56.82
N GLY A 8 -54.11 7.63 -55.96
CA GLY A 8 -52.91 7.13 -55.30
C GLY A 8 -53.20 6.36 -53.99
N GLY A 9 -52.34 5.39 -53.68
CA GLY A 9 -52.25 4.70 -52.39
C GLY A 9 -51.14 5.31 -51.53
N GLY A 10 -51.52 5.90 -50.40
CA GLY A 10 -50.62 6.55 -49.46
C GLY A 10 -49.92 5.55 -48.53
N ARG A 11 -48.59 5.68 -48.43
CA ARG A 11 -47.76 5.10 -47.35
C ARG A 11 -47.93 5.94 -46.10
N SER A 12 -48.27 5.31 -44.98
CA SER A 12 -48.34 5.94 -43.65
C SER A 12 -46.93 6.22 -43.09
N PRO A 13 -46.65 7.42 -42.53
CA PRO A 13 -45.37 7.68 -41.87
C PRO A 13 -45.37 7.12 -40.44
N ARG A 14 -44.35 6.33 -40.11
CA ARG A 14 -44.05 5.89 -38.72
C ARG A 14 -43.66 7.12 -37.91
N ARG A 15 -44.55 7.54 -36.99
CA ARG A 15 -44.27 8.56 -35.98
C ARG A 15 -43.26 7.99 -34.98
N TRP A 16 -42.09 8.61 -34.90
CA TRP A 16 -41.12 8.40 -33.84
C TRP A 16 -41.63 9.08 -32.58
N VAL A 17 -41.93 8.30 -31.54
CA VAL A 17 -42.17 8.82 -30.19
C VAL A 17 -40.81 8.89 -29.50
N PRO A 18 -40.33 10.07 -29.06
CA PRO A 18 -39.13 10.13 -28.24
C PRO A 18 -39.47 9.55 -26.86
N VAL A 19 -38.82 8.44 -26.50
CA VAL A 19 -38.86 7.91 -25.14
C VAL A 19 -38.04 8.84 -24.28
N ALA A 20 -38.71 9.59 -23.39
CA ALA A 20 -38.06 10.43 -22.39
C ALA A 20 -37.24 9.55 -21.43
N VAL A 21 -35.95 9.82 -21.36
CA VAL A 21 -35.04 9.21 -20.37
C VAL A 21 -35.25 9.94 -19.04
N LEU A 22 -35.92 9.28 -18.09
CA LEU A 22 -36.05 9.76 -16.72
C LEU A 22 -34.84 9.26 -15.92
N ALA A 23 -33.89 10.15 -15.67
CA ALA A 23 -32.85 9.95 -14.66
C ALA A 23 -33.48 10.02 -13.27
N VAL A 24 -33.29 8.99 -12.45
CA VAL A 24 -33.74 8.98 -11.06
C VAL A 24 -32.59 9.51 -10.20
N ALA A 25 -32.65 10.80 -9.86
CA ALA A 25 -31.78 11.44 -8.87
C ALA A 25 -32.53 11.45 -7.53
N GLY A 26 -32.01 10.73 -6.54
CA GLY A 26 -32.53 10.75 -5.17
C GLY A 26 -31.97 11.96 -4.41
N ILE A 27 -32.86 12.87 -4.00
CA ILE A 27 -32.56 14.05 -3.18
C ILE A 27 -32.26 13.59 -1.74
N VAL A 28 -31.14 14.06 -1.21
CA VAL A 28 -30.81 14.06 0.22
C VAL A 28 -30.91 15.52 0.70
N THR A 29 -31.22 15.79 1.95
CA THR A 29 -31.27 17.18 2.46
C THR A 29 -30.72 17.19 3.87
N LEU A 30 -29.73 18.05 4.15
CA LEU A 30 -29.22 18.24 5.49
C LEU A 30 -28.81 19.69 5.73
N VAL A 31 -29.23 20.23 6.86
CA VAL A 31 -28.96 21.58 7.36
C VAL A 31 -27.84 21.51 8.39
N VAL A 32 -26.78 22.31 8.20
CA VAL A 32 -25.64 22.42 9.14
C VAL A 32 -25.83 23.65 10.03
N GLY A 33 -25.82 23.46 11.35
CA GLY A 33 -25.78 24.53 12.35
C GLY A 33 -24.39 24.67 12.95
N LEU A 34 -23.73 25.81 12.74
CA LEU A 34 -22.47 26.16 13.40
C LEU A 34 -22.73 26.69 14.83
N GLY A 35 -22.12 26.05 15.83
CA GLY A 35 -22.00 26.57 17.18
C GLY A 35 -20.55 26.96 17.47
N ILE A 36 -20.28 28.25 17.65
CA ILE A 36 -18.97 28.80 18.01
C ILE A 36 -19.00 29.10 19.51
N GLY A 37 -18.14 28.44 20.29
CA GLY A 37 -17.95 28.68 21.72
C GLY A 37 -16.54 29.18 22.01
N SER A 38 -16.46 30.32 22.70
CA SER A 38 -15.26 31.14 22.94
C SER A 38 -14.62 30.91 24.32
N SER A 39 -13.35 31.33 24.43
CA SER A 39 -12.64 31.92 25.59
C SER A 39 -11.58 31.03 26.32
N PRO A 40 -10.66 31.61 27.14
CA PRO A 40 -9.55 32.50 26.78
C PRO A 40 -8.20 32.16 27.51
N ASP A 41 -7.23 33.06 27.35
CA ASP A 41 -5.79 33.09 27.70
C ASP A 41 -5.29 32.79 29.14
N ASP A 42 -4.00 32.38 29.15
CA ASP A 42 -2.84 32.73 29.99
C ASP A 42 -2.85 32.74 31.54
N GLY A 43 -1.77 32.17 32.09
CA GLY A 43 -1.35 32.38 33.48
C GLY A 43 0.02 31.77 33.81
N ALA A 44 1.09 32.55 33.63
CA ALA A 44 2.44 32.27 34.11
C ALA A 44 2.62 32.63 35.60
N ALA A 45 3.40 31.84 36.36
CA ALA A 45 4.19 32.34 37.50
C ALA A 45 5.27 31.35 37.99
N ALA A 46 6.50 31.86 38.05
CA ALA A 46 7.70 31.46 38.82
C ALA A 46 7.41 31.19 40.33
N THR A 47 8.20 30.54 41.19
CA THR A 47 9.66 30.23 41.35
C THR A 47 9.77 29.36 42.61
N ALA A 48 10.78 28.48 42.72
CA ALA A 48 11.65 28.31 43.91
C ALA A 48 12.53 27.05 43.80
N ALA A 49 13.84 27.26 43.85
CA ALA A 49 14.86 26.22 43.94
C ALA A 49 15.10 25.84 45.41
N VAL A 50 15.19 24.54 45.71
CA VAL A 50 15.84 24.01 46.92
C VAL A 50 16.73 22.85 46.49
N GLU A 51 18.02 23.02 46.74
CA GLU A 51 19.12 22.11 46.42
C GLU A 51 19.17 20.97 47.45
N GLY A 52 19.25 19.72 46.99
CA GLY A 52 19.37 18.51 47.81
C GLY A 52 20.23 17.44 47.11
N PRO A 53 20.89 16.53 47.86
CA PRO A 53 22.14 15.86 47.46
C PRO A 53 21.96 14.74 46.39
N PRO A 54 23.03 14.37 45.66
CA PRO A 54 22.93 13.46 44.52
C PRO A 54 22.70 12.01 44.97
N ALA A 55 21.66 11.39 44.44
CA ALA A 55 21.35 9.97 44.57
C ALA A 55 21.11 9.37 43.16
N PRO A 56 21.30 8.05 43.00
CA PRO A 56 22.04 7.43 41.91
C PRO A 56 21.32 7.43 40.56
N VAL A 57 22.11 7.30 39.49
CA VAL A 57 21.67 7.09 38.11
C VAL A 57 20.72 5.89 38.07
N ALA A 58 19.43 6.17 37.98
CA ALA A 58 18.43 5.18 37.59
C ALA A 58 18.58 4.93 36.09
N GLU A 59 18.83 3.67 35.74
CA GLU A 59 18.79 3.17 34.37
C GLU A 59 17.47 3.58 33.71
N PRO A 60 17.47 4.06 32.45
CA PRO A 60 16.22 4.31 31.77
C PRO A 60 15.55 2.96 31.51
N VAL A 61 14.53 2.64 32.31
CA VAL A 61 13.51 1.67 31.94
C VAL A 61 12.81 2.27 30.72
N GLY A 62 13.29 1.87 29.54
CA GLY A 62 12.68 2.18 28.26
C GLY A 62 11.29 1.56 28.20
N THR A 63 10.31 2.24 28.76
CA THR A 63 8.91 2.03 28.39
C THR A 63 8.73 2.78 27.08
N GLY A 64 9.17 2.15 25.99
CA GLY A 64 8.83 2.58 24.64
C GLY A 64 7.35 2.35 24.43
N ALA A 65 6.54 3.34 24.81
CA ALA A 65 5.22 3.50 24.23
C ALA A 65 5.43 3.79 22.75
N ASP A 66 5.30 2.74 21.93
CA ASP A 66 5.24 2.80 20.48
C ASP A 66 4.14 3.80 20.10
N THR A 67 4.53 5.03 19.83
CA THR A 67 3.62 6.02 19.24
C THR A 67 3.66 5.74 17.75
N ALA A 68 2.88 4.73 17.33
CA ALA A 68 2.73 4.39 15.92
C ALA A 68 2.34 5.65 15.15
N VAL A 69 3.23 6.14 14.30
CA VAL A 69 2.96 7.28 13.43
C VAL A 69 1.77 6.89 12.55
N PRO A 70 0.71 7.71 12.45
CA PRO A 70 -0.45 7.37 11.62
C PRO A 70 0.00 7.21 10.17
N VAL A 71 -0.20 6.00 9.64
CA VAL A 71 0.10 5.69 8.24
C VAL A 71 -0.80 6.55 7.36
N SER A 72 -0.18 7.41 6.56
CA SER A 72 -0.86 8.23 5.56
C SER A 72 0.02 8.38 4.32
N LEU A 73 -0.62 8.72 3.20
CA LEU A 73 0.00 8.95 1.90
C LEU A 73 -0.21 10.42 1.50
N PRO A 74 0.67 10.97 0.63
CA PRO A 74 0.44 12.27 -0.01
C PRO A 74 -0.90 12.32 -0.75
N ALA A 75 -1.39 13.51 -1.08
CA ALA A 75 -2.61 13.62 -1.86
C ALA A 75 -2.41 13.08 -3.29
N SER A 76 -3.28 12.18 -3.76
CA SER A 76 -3.32 11.75 -5.16
C SER A 76 -4.70 11.23 -5.54
N PRO A 77 -5.33 11.72 -6.63
CA PRO A 77 -6.66 11.29 -7.04
C PRO A 77 -6.73 9.78 -7.31
N PRO A 78 -7.85 9.12 -6.99
CA PRO A 78 -8.03 7.71 -7.31
C PRO A 78 -8.44 7.51 -8.77
N VAL A 79 -8.10 6.34 -9.32
CA VAL A 79 -8.33 5.97 -10.72
C VAL A 79 -9.23 4.74 -10.81
N SER A 80 -8.97 3.72 -9.99
CA SER A 80 -9.75 2.48 -9.98
C SER A 80 -9.87 1.89 -8.57
N LEU A 81 -10.91 1.07 -8.40
CA LEU A 81 -11.28 0.37 -7.19
C LEU A 81 -11.34 -1.14 -7.47
N ASP A 82 -10.72 -1.93 -6.60
CA ASP A 82 -10.76 -3.40 -6.59
C ASP A 82 -11.17 -3.88 -5.19
N ILE A 83 -12.16 -4.78 -5.12
CA ILE A 83 -12.60 -5.44 -3.88
C ILE A 83 -12.75 -6.93 -4.16
N PRO A 84 -11.68 -7.73 -3.97
CA PRO A 84 -11.64 -9.12 -4.42
C PRO A 84 -12.71 -10.02 -3.81
N SER A 85 -13.03 -9.85 -2.52
CA SER A 85 -13.96 -10.73 -1.78
C SER A 85 -15.40 -10.67 -2.31
N ILE A 86 -15.76 -9.60 -3.03
CA ILE A 86 -17.08 -9.40 -3.65
C ILE A 86 -17.00 -9.21 -5.18
N GLY A 87 -15.82 -9.42 -5.78
CA GLY A 87 -15.62 -9.39 -7.23
C GLY A 87 -15.77 -8.01 -7.88
N VAL A 88 -15.63 -6.91 -7.12
CA VAL A 88 -15.74 -5.55 -7.68
C VAL A 88 -14.42 -5.16 -8.33
N LYS A 89 -14.48 -4.74 -9.58
CA LYS A 89 -13.37 -4.09 -10.31
C LYS A 89 -13.94 -2.99 -11.18
N THR A 90 -13.59 -1.73 -10.89
CA THR A 90 -14.23 -0.60 -11.57
C THR A 90 -13.33 0.64 -11.65
N GLY A 91 -13.61 1.51 -12.61
CA GLY A 91 -13.05 2.85 -12.64
C GLY A 91 -13.80 3.78 -11.67
N LEU A 92 -13.20 4.93 -11.36
CA LEU A 92 -13.80 5.92 -10.47
C LEU A 92 -14.10 7.22 -11.21
N ASP A 93 -15.37 7.63 -11.17
CA ASP A 93 -15.82 8.93 -11.70
C ASP A 93 -15.72 10.02 -10.63
N PRO A 94 -15.25 11.24 -10.97
CA PRO A 94 -15.28 12.35 -10.02
C PRO A 94 -16.72 12.79 -9.75
N LEU A 95 -17.08 12.89 -8.48
CA LEU A 95 -18.39 13.31 -7.99
C LEU A 95 -18.26 14.63 -7.21
N GLY A 96 -19.11 15.58 -7.52
CA GLY A 96 -19.26 16.82 -6.77
C GLY A 96 -20.47 16.80 -5.83
N LEU A 97 -20.96 17.99 -5.52
CA LEU A 97 -22.24 18.18 -4.84
C LEU A 97 -23.33 18.59 -5.83
N ASN A 98 -24.55 18.16 -5.56
CA ASN A 98 -25.77 18.66 -6.17
C ASN A 98 -26.16 20.03 -5.56
N PRO A 99 -27.09 20.77 -6.18
CA PRO A 99 -27.57 22.06 -5.65
C PRO A 99 -28.18 21.99 -4.24
N ASP A 100 -28.70 20.84 -3.85
CA ASP A 100 -29.23 20.55 -2.51
C ASP A 100 -28.13 20.13 -1.50
N SER A 101 -26.86 20.30 -1.86
CA SER A 101 -25.67 19.95 -1.07
C SER A 101 -25.45 18.45 -0.85
N THR A 102 -26.09 17.61 -1.66
CA THR A 102 -25.91 16.17 -1.59
C THR A 102 -24.79 15.71 -2.48
N VAL A 103 -24.13 14.61 -2.12
CA VAL A 103 -23.10 14.05 -2.98
C VAL A 103 -23.76 13.51 -4.26
N GLN A 104 -23.19 13.87 -5.41
CA GLN A 104 -23.60 13.32 -6.69
C GLN A 104 -23.45 11.79 -6.68
N VAL A 105 -24.25 11.09 -7.50
CA VAL A 105 -24.12 9.65 -7.68
C VAL A 105 -23.58 9.34 -9.08
N PRO A 106 -22.86 8.21 -9.28
CA PRO A 106 -22.37 7.82 -10.60
C PRO A 106 -23.52 7.69 -11.59
N THR A 107 -23.32 8.09 -12.85
CA THR A 107 -24.35 7.94 -13.89
C THR A 107 -24.40 6.53 -14.47
N ASP A 108 -23.28 5.82 -14.45
CA ASP A 108 -23.16 4.43 -14.89
C ASP A 108 -23.30 3.48 -13.69
N PHE A 109 -24.25 2.55 -13.74
CA PHE A 109 -24.50 1.55 -12.70
C PHE A 109 -23.33 0.56 -12.52
N ALA A 110 -22.45 0.41 -13.51
CA ALA A 110 -21.26 -0.43 -13.42
C ALA A 110 -20.03 0.31 -12.85
N ARG A 111 -20.14 1.62 -12.65
CA ARG A 111 -19.03 2.46 -12.16
C ARG A 111 -19.29 2.95 -10.74
N ALA A 112 -18.21 3.00 -9.96
CA ALA A 112 -18.21 3.73 -8.70
C ALA A 112 -17.72 5.16 -8.95
N GLY A 113 -18.01 6.05 -8.01
CA GLY A 113 -17.55 7.43 -8.06
C GLY A 113 -16.86 7.84 -6.78
N TRP A 114 -15.96 8.80 -6.90
CA TRP A 114 -15.21 9.38 -5.79
C TRP A 114 -15.68 10.81 -5.54
N TYR A 115 -16.04 11.11 -4.30
CA TYR A 115 -16.40 12.46 -3.91
C TYR A 115 -15.16 13.34 -3.77
N THR A 116 -15.03 14.34 -4.65
CA THR A 116 -13.84 15.20 -4.76
C THR A 116 -13.69 16.20 -3.61
N GLY A 117 -14.74 16.42 -2.83
CA GLY A 117 -14.71 17.27 -1.64
C GLY A 117 -14.12 16.60 -0.39
N ALA A 118 -13.77 15.31 -0.48
CA ALA A 118 -13.14 14.54 0.60
C ALA A 118 -11.63 14.35 0.35
N PRO A 119 -10.84 14.05 1.41
CA PRO A 119 -9.45 13.61 1.28
C PRO A 119 -9.29 12.50 0.21
N THR A 120 -8.15 12.52 -0.49
CA THR A 120 -7.86 11.45 -1.45
C THR A 120 -7.56 10.14 -0.72
N PRO A 121 -7.87 8.96 -1.30
CA PRO A 121 -7.58 7.67 -0.67
C PRO A 121 -6.11 7.56 -0.24
N GLY A 122 -5.90 7.38 1.06
CA GLY A 122 -4.59 7.25 1.68
C GLY A 122 -4.15 8.50 2.45
N GLN A 123 -4.73 9.66 2.17
CA GLN A 123 -4.52 10.86 2.98
C GLN A 123 -5.25 10.73 4.33
N THR A 124 -4.76 11.40 5.37
CA THR A 124 -5.48 11.53 6.65
C THR A 124 -6.87 12.13 6.44
N GLY A 125 -7.87 11.53 7.09
CA GLY A 125 -9.29 11.81 6.89
C GLY A 125 -9.98 10.74 6.04
N PRO A 126 -11.33 10.76 5.96
CA PRO A 126 -12.07 9.76 5.20
C PRO A 126 -12.13 10.11 3.71
N ALA A 127 -11.59 9.26 2.85
CA ALA A 127 -11.95 9.27 1.44
C ALA A 127 -13.32 8.62 1.25
N VAL A 128 -14.15 9.14 0.34
CA VAL A 128 -15.53 8.66 0.15
C VAL A 128 -15.77 8.20 -1.29
N LEU A 129 -16.19 6.95 -1.45
CA LEU A 129 -16.58 6.34 -2.71
C LEU A 129 -18.06 5.92 -2.66
N LEU A 130 -18.79 6.20 -3.73
CA LEU A 130 -20.22 5.93 -3.85
C LEU A 130 -20.47 5.00 -5.05
N GLY A 131 -21.47 4.13 -4.93
CA GLY A 131 -21.87 3.25 -6.01
C GLY A 131 -23.31 2.76 -5.86
N HIS A 132 -23.92 2.39 -6.97
CA HIS A 132 -25.28 1.85 -6.99
C HIS A 132 -25.34 0.44 -6.43
N VAL A 133 -26.41 0.12 -5.70
CA VAL A 133 -26.69 -1.24 -5.24
C VAL A 133 -27.24 -2.08 -6.38
N ASP A 134 -28.22 -1.57 -7.12
CA ASP A 134 -28.82 -2.22 -8.26
C ASP A 134 -29.20 -1.24 -9.37
N SER A 135 -29.82 -1.78 -10.41
CA SER A 135 -30.36 -1.06 -11.54
C SER A 135 -31.63 -1.75 -12.02
N PHE A 136 -32.36 -1.11 -12.94
CA PHE A 136 -33.50 -1.70 -13.63
C PHE A 136 -33.17 -2.96 -14.45
N ARG A 137 -31.88 -3.28 -14.65
CA ARG A 137 -31.41 -4.50 -15.34
C ARG A 137 -30.87 -5.58 -14.40
N GLY A 138 -30.83 -5.31 -13.10
CA GLY A 138 -30.25 -6.21 -12.10
C GLY A 138 -29.12 -5.57 -11.29
N PRO A 139 -28.28 -6.39 -10.63
CA PRO A 139 -27.19 -5.95 -9.76
C PRO A 139 -26.29 -4.87 -10.35
N ALA A 140 -25.89 -3.91 -9.54
CA ALA A 140 -24.94 -2.85 -9.90
C ALA A 140 -23.60 -3.02 -9.17
N VAL A 141 -22.69 -2.06 -9.31
CA VAL A 141 -21.29 -2.17 -8.86
C VAL A 141 -21.15 -2.51 -7.36
N PHE A 142 -22.04 -2.02 -6.50
CA PHE A 142 -22.00 -2.23 -5.05
C PHE A 142 -23.15 -3.13 -4.55
N TYR A 143 -23.75 -3.94 -5.41
CA TYR A 143 -24.81 -4.88 -5.03
C TYR A 143 -24.42 -5.77 -3.83
N GLU A 144 -23.19 -6.25 -3.82
CA GLU A 144 -22.68 -7.16 -2.80
C GLU A 144 -21.91 -6.46 -1.66
N LEU A 145 -21.95 -5.12 -1.59
CA LEU A 145 -21.16 -4.35 -0.64
C LEU A 145 -21.48 -4.72 0.82
N GLY A 146 -22.75 -5.03 1.11
CA GLY A 146 -23.19 -5.47 2.43
C GLY A 146 -22.64 -6.83 2.88
N LYS A 147 -22.03 -7.61 1.99
CA LYS A 147 -21.42 -8.91 2.31
C LYS A 147 -19.97 -8.81 2.82
N LEU A 148 -19.36 -7.63 2.75
CA LEU A 148 -18.00 -7.41 3.22
C LEU A 148 -17.89 -7.69 4.72
N LYS A 149 -16.73 -8.19 5.12
CA LYS A 149 -16.43 -8.54 6.51
C LYS A 149 -15.22 -7.76 7.00
N PRO A 150 -15.08 -7.60 8.33
CA PRO A 150 -13.83 -7.10 8.89
C PRO A 150 -12.62 -7.86 8.34
N ALA A 151 -11.54 -7.13 8.07
CA ALA A 151 -10.32 -7.57 7.41
C ALA A 151 -10.39 -7.87 5.91
N ASP A 152 -11.56 -7.80 5.26
CA ASP A 152 -11.63 -7.81 3.80
C ASP A 152 -10.83 -6.62 3.24
N VAL A 153 -10.14 -6.85 2.12
CA VAL A 153 -9.25 -5.85 1.52
C VAL A 153 -9.98 -5.07 0.44
N VAL A 154 -9.83 -3.75 0.51
CA VAL A 154 -10.25 -2.80 -0.52
C VAL A 154 -8.99 -2.14 -1.08
N GLU A 155 -8.79 -2.19 -2.39
CA GLU A 155 -7.63 -1.58 -3.05
C GLU A 155 -8.07 -0.42 -3.94
N VAL A 156 -7.43 0.73 -3.75
CA VAL A 156 -7.63 1.91 -4.59
C VAL A 156 -6.34 2.22 -5.31
N THR A 157 -6.35 2.10 -6.64
CA THR A 157 -5.22 2.54 -7.47
C THR A 157 -5.31 4.04 -7.67
N ARG A 158 -4.25 4.75 -7.31
CA ARG A 158 -4.15 6.22 -7.38
C ARG A 158 -3.41 6.65 -8.65
N ALA A 159 -3.56 7.92 -9.03
CA ALA A 159 -2.96 8.49 -10.24
C ALA A 159 -1.42 8.54 -10.19
N ASP A 160 -0.84 8.47 -8.99
CA ASP A 160 0.60 8.35 -8.76
C ASP A 160 1.13 6.90 -8.93
N GLY A 161 0.26 5.97 -9.33
CA GLY A 161 0.60 4.56 -9.53
C GLY A 161 0.64 3.73 -8.24
N VAL A 162 0.46 4.35 -7.07
CA VAL A 162 0.44 3.64 -5.78
C VAL A 162 -0.95 3.03 -5.56
N ARG A 163 -0.98 1.77 -5.10
CA ARG A 163 -2.21 1.12 -4.63
C ARG A 163 -2.35 1.32 -3.13
N ALA A 164 -3.32 2.13 -2.71
CA ALA A 164 -3.69 2.26 -1.31
C ALA A 164 -4.58 1.07 -0.93
N ARG A 165 -4.12 0.26 0.02
CA ARG A 165 -4.85 -0.92 0.52
C ARG A 165 -5.51 -0.58 1.84
N PHE A 166 -6.78 -0.91 1.99
CA PHE A 166 -7.55 -0.66 3.20
C PHE A 166 -8.11 -2.00 3.71
N ALA A 167 -8.12 -2.18 5.02
CA ALA A 167 -8.85 -3.26 5.65
C ALA A 167 -10.20 -2.75 6.12
N VAL A 168 -11.26 -3.46 5.78
CA VAL A 168 -12.60 -3.22 6.31
C VAL A 168 -12.56 -3.40 7.84
N GLU A 169 -13.06 -2.42 8.57
CA GLU A 169 -13.25 -2.48 10.01
C GLU A 169 -14.68 -2.90 10.35
N SER A 170 -15.67 -2.34 9.64
CA SER A 170 -17.07 -2.67 9.85
C SER A 170 -17.94 -2.32 8.64
N VAL A 171 -19.09 -2.98 8.55
CA VAL A 171 -20.18 -2.63 7.64
C VAL A 171 -21.38 -2.26 8.51
N ARG A 172 -21.96 -1.09 8.25
CA ARG A 172 -23.10 -0.57 9.00
C ARG A 172 -24.20 -0.14 8.05
N GLU A 173 -25.43 -0.22 8.52
CA GLU A 173 -26.60 0.20 7.77
C GLU A 173 -27.32 1.30 8.54
N TYR A 174 -27.60 2.41 7.87
CA TYR A 174 -28.20 3.59 8.47
C TYR A 174 -29.46 4.01 7.71
N PRO A 175 -30.58 4.27 8.40
CA PRO A 175 -31.74 4.92 7.80
C PRO A 175 -31.35 6.25 7.16
N LYS A 176 -31.88 6.55 5.96
CA LYS A 176 -31.55 7.80 5.24
C LYS A 176 -32.02 9.05 5.96
N ASP A 177 -33.09 8.94 6.74
CA ASP A 177 -33.66 10.03 7.56
C ASP A 177 -32.89 10.29 8.87
N ALA A 178 -32.03 9.34 9.28
CA ALA A 178 -31.20 9.41 10.47
C ALA A 178 -29.70 9.17 10.15
N PHE A 179 -29.28 9.51 8.93
CA PHE A 179 -27.93 9.23 8.46
C PHE A 179 -26.87 10.02 9.27
N PRO A 180 -25.85 9.36 9.86
CA PRO A 180 -24.89 10.02 10.74
C PRO A 180 -23.80 10.73 9.93
N THR A 181 -24.13 11.88 9.36
CA THR A 181 -23.24 12.64 8.47
C THR A 181 -21.88 12.94 9.07
N GLU A 182 -21.82 13.35 10.34
CA GLU A 182 -20.54 13.65 11.01
C GLU A 182 -19.68 12.39 11.18
N GLU A 183 -20.28 11.23 11.47
CA GLU A 183 -19.52 9.98 11.60
C GLU A 183 -18.97 9.50 10.24
N VAL A 184 -19.71 9.74 9.17
CA VAL A 184 -19.37 9.26 7.83
C VAL A 184 -18.39 10.19 7.12
N TYR A 185 -18.65 11.50 7.16
CA TYR A 185 -17.91 12.52 6.41
C TYR A 185 -16.97 13.38 7.26
N GLY A 186 -17.13 13.37 8.59
CA GLY A 186 -16.34 14.17 9.51
C GLY A 186 -14.86 13.75 9.54
N ALA A 187 -14.02 14.66 10.03
CA ALA A 187 -12.59 14.46 10.05
C ALA A 187 -12.19 13.24 10.92
N THR A 188 -11.16 12.52 10.49
CA THR A 188 -10.52 11.47 11.26
C THR A 188 -9.01 11.72 11.31
N ASP A 189 -8.35 11.24 12.36
CA ASP A 189 -6.91 11.37 12.59
C ASP A 189 -6.09 10.28 11.88
N PHE A 190 -6.74 9.42 11.10
CA PHE A 190 -6.15 8.35 10.32
C PHE A 190 -6.61 8.42 8.86
N ALA A 191 -5.91 7.70 7.96
CA ALA A 191 -6.35 7.55 6.59
C ALA A 191 -7.51 6.54 6.49
N GLY A 192 -8.73 7.06 6.39
CA GLY A 192 -9.96 6.26 6.33
C GLY A 192 -10.52 6.14 4.92
N LEU A 193 -11.31 5.10 4.69
CA LEU A 193 -12.12 4.94 3.48
C LEU A 193 -13.57 4.65 3.86
N ARG A 194 -14.50 5.26 3.13
CA ARG A 194 -15.94 5.03 3.21
C ARG A 194 -16.45 4.57 1.85
N LEU A 195 -17.06 3.40 1.80
CA LEU A 195 -17.81 2.92 0.63
C LEU A 195 -19.29 3.01 0.97
N ILE A 196 -20.07 3.68 0.13
CA ILE A 196 -21.48 3.97 0.41
C ILE A 196 -22.34 3.46 -0.74
N THR A 197 -23.40 2.73 -0.40
CA THR A 197 -24.45 2.34 -1.35
C THR A 197 -25.84 2.39 -0.71
N CYS A 198 -26.88 2.30 -1.52
CA CYS A 198 -28.25 2.15 -1.03
C CYS A 198 -28.45 0.77 -0.37
N GLY A 199 -29.24 0.70 0.70
CA GLY A 199 -29.46 -0.54 1.45
C GLY A 199 -30.86 -0.63 2.04
N GLY A 200 -31.14 -1.75 2.69
CA GLY A 200 -32.41 -1.98 3.38
C GLY A 200 -33.60 -2.25 2.46
N PRO A 201 -34.83 -2.19 2.99
CA PRO A 201 -36.03 -2.40 2.21
C PRO A 201 -36.19 -1.34 1.11
N PHE A 202 -36.68 -1.76 -0.05
CA PHE A 202 -37.08 -0.86 -1.12
C PHE A 202 -38.50 -0.36 -0.87
N ASP A 203 -38.67 0.96 -0.80
CA ASP A 203 -39.97 1.62 -0.80
C ASP A 203 -40.41 1.87 -2.24
N SER A 204 -41.49 1.20 -2.66
CA SER A 204 -42.03 1.31 -4.02
C SER A 204 -42.71 2.65 -4.31
N ASP A 205 -43.24 3.31 -3.29
CA ASP A 205 -43.94 4.58 -3.43
C ASP A 205 -42.93 5.72 -3.58
N ALA A 206 -41.89 5.72 -2.74
CA ALA A 206 -40.75 6.64 -2.85
C ALA A 206 -39.76 6.27 -3.96
N ARG A 207 -39.86 5.05 -4.51
CA ARG A 207 -38.92 4.44 -5.47
C ARG A 207 -37.48 4.53 -5.01
N SER A 208 -37.26 4.28 -3.72
CA SER A 208 -35.96 4.45 -3.08
C SER A 208 -35.77 3.41 -1.99
N TYR A 209 -34.52 3.00 -1.84
CA TYR A 209 -34.07 2.27 -0.66
C TYR A 209 -34.16 3.15 0.58
N LEU A 210 -34.63 2.60 1.70
CA LEU A 210 -34.82 3.37 2.93
C LEU A 210 -33.51 3.64 3.68
N ASN A 211 -32.48 2.81 3.46
CA ASN A 211 -31.22 2.89 4.18
C ASN A 211 -30.03 3.13 3.24
N ASN A 212 -28.89 3.44 3.83
CA ASN A 212 -27.58 3.40 3.21
C ASN A 212 -26.71 2.38 3.93
N THR A 213 -26.01 1.56 3.17
CA THR A 213 -24.94 0.70 3.70
C THR A 213 -23.62 1.46 3.58
N VAL A 214 -22.90 1.58 4.70
CA VAL A 214 -21.61 2.24 4.81
C VAL A 214 -20.56 1.23 5.29
N VAL A 215 -19.54 1.05 4.47
CA VAL A 215 -18.34 0.29 4.84
C VAL A 215 -17.30 1.26 5.37
N TYR A 216 -16.78 0.96 6.56
CA TYR A 216 -15.69 1.67 7.19
C TYR A 216 -14.44 0.85 7.00
N ALA A 217 -13.40 1.44 6.41
CA ALA A 217 -12.11 0.80 6.24
C ALA A 217 -10.97 1.76 6.64
N ARG A 218 -9.85 1.19 7.06
CA ARG A 218 -8.65 1.92 7.47
C ARG A 218 -7.48 1.54 6.58
N LEU A 219 -6.66 2.53 6.22
CA LEU A 219 -5.46 2.30 5.42
C LEU A 219 -4.56 1.30 6.15
N LEU A 220 -4.18 0.25 5.43
CA LEU A 220 -3.17 -0.66 5.91
C LEU A 220 -1.80 0.02 5.82
N PRO A 221 -0.88 -0.25 6.77
CA PRO A 221 0.51 0.04 6.53
C PRO A 221 0.91 -0.47 5.14
N PRO A 222 1.77 0.25 4.41
CA PRO A 222 2.33 -0.28 3.18
C PRO A 222 2.81 -1.69 3.50
N GLU A 223 2.33 -2.65 2.73
CA GLU A 223 2.71 -4.04 2.91
C GLU A 223 4.24 -4.06 2.95
N PRO A 224 4.87 -4.67 3.98
CA PRO A 224 6.30 -4.94 3.93
C PRO A 224 6.52 -5.63 2.60
N ALA A 225 7.27 -4.99 1.69
CA ALA A 225 7.30 -5.31 0.26
C ALA A 225 7.06 -6.81 0.02
N ALA A 226 5.92 -7.14 -0.59
CA ALA A 226 5.36 -8.49 -0.71
C ALA A 226 6.41 -9.60 -0.60
N GLN A 227 6.35 -10.38 0.48
CA GLN A 227 6.93 -11.71 0.48
C GLN A 227 6.26 -12.49 -0.67
N PRO A 228 6.99 -12.98 -1.68
CA PRO A 228 6.39 -13.82 -2.72
C PRO A 228 5.86 -15.12 -2.11
N ALA A 229 4.96 -15.77 -2.86
CA ALA A 229 4.24 -16.99 -2.48
C ALA A 229 5.11 -18.04 -1.75
N SER A 230 4.48 -18.79 -0.84
CA SER A 230 5.10 -19.88 -0.07
C SER A 230 6.04 -20.73 -0.93
N PRO A 231 7.32 -20.89 -0.55
CA PRO A 231 8.35 -21.55 -1.34
C PRO A 231 8.22 -23.09 -1.46
N ALA A 232 7.05 -23.67 -1.21
CA ALA A 232 6.90 -25.12 -1.08
C ALA A 232 6.98 -25.91 -2.40
N ASP A 233 6.87 -25.27 -3.57
CA ASP A 233 6.72 -25.98 -4.86
C ASP A 233 7.83 -25.72 -5.89
N VAL A 234 8.89 -24.96 -5.55
CA VAL A 234 10.10 -24.86 -6.38
C VAL A 234 11.19 -25.67 -5.67
N PRO A 235 11.71 -26.76 -6.27
CA PRO A 235 12.80 -27.51 -5.64
C PRO A 235 13.98 -26.56 -5.44
N PHE A 236 14.33 -26.35 -4.17
CA PHE A 236 15.52 -25.59 -3.81
C PHE A 236 16.75 -26.30 -4.36
N PRO A 237 17.76 -25.55 -4.81
CA PRO A 237 19.04 -26.16 -5.04
C PRO A 237 19.51 -26.88 -3.78
N ASP A 238 19.92 -28.14 -3.91
CA ASP A 238 20.53 -28.89 -2.81
C ASP A 238 21.69 -28.07 -2.21
N ALA A 239 21.76 -28.04 -0.88
CA ALA A 239 22.89 -27.42 -0.20
C ALA A 239 24.21 -28.07 -0.70
N PRO A 240 25.31 -27.30 -0.86
CA PRO A 240 26.58 -27.84 -1.34
C PRO A 240 27.00 -29.06 -0.52
N ALA A 241 27.83 -29.96 -1.09
CA ALA A 241 28.26 -31.19 -0.42
C ALA A 241 28.88 -30.94 0.98
N ALA A 242 29.47 -29.76 1.22
CA ALA A 242 29.96 -29.31 2.52
C ALA A 242 28.88 -29.18 3.61
N LEU A 243 27.62 -29.01 3.22
CA LEU A 243 26.43 -28.88 4.06
C LEU A 243 25.56 -30.15 4.09
N ALA A 244 26.05 -31.27 3.53
CA ALA A 244 25.35 -32.55 3.62
C ALA A 244 25.01 -32.90 5.09
N GLY A 245 23.71 -33.09 5.35
CA GLY A 245 23.14 -33.39 6.67
C GLY A 245 22.53 -32.20 7.42
N VAL A 246 22.62 -30.97 6.89
CA VAL A 246 21.95 -29.79 7.46
C VAL A 246 20.46 -29.83 7.11
N THR A 247 19.59 -29.93 8.12
CA THR A 247 18.13 -29.94 7.95
C THR A 247 17.51 -28.58 8.26
N GLY A 248 16.69 -28.04 7.36
CA GLY A 248 15.93 -26.79 7.54
C GLY A 248 15.38 -26.24 6.21
N PRO A 249 14.53 -25.18 6.22
CA PRO A 249 14.22 -24.41 5.00
C PRO A 249 15.51 -23.95 4.30
N PRO A 250 15.49 -23.55 3.02
CA PRO A 250 16.69 -23.19 2.23
C PRO A 250 17.57 -22.08 2.83
N THR A 251 17.03 -21.36 3.82
CA THR A 251 17.67 -20.26 4.52
C THR A 251 18.48 -20.81 5.68
N LEU A 252 19.79 -20.54 5.67
CA LEU A 252 20.69 -20.98 6.73
C LEU A 252 21.02 -19.82 7.66
N TYR A 253 21.15 -20.11 8.95
CA TYR A 253 21.63 -19.15 9.94
C TYR A 253 23.09 -19.47 10.27
N GLY A 254 23.92 -18.44 10.34
CA GLY A 254 25.31 -18.61 10.69
C GLY A 254 25.95 -17.32 11.17
N ARG A 255 27.17 -17.43 11.67
CA ARG A 255 27.98 -16.29 12.11
C ARG A 255 29.11 -16.05 11.14
N VAL A 256 29.30 -14.82 10.71
CA VAL A 256 30.41 -14.48 9.82
C VAL A 256 31.72 -14.54 10.60
N VAL A 257 32.61 -15.44 10.19
CA VAL A 257 33.92 -15.65 10.83
C VAL A 257 34.96 -14.69 10.29
N SER A 258 34.95 -14.47 8.97
CA SER A 258 35.91 -13.57 8.31
C SER A 258 35.37 -13.07 6.98
N VAL A 259 35.78 -11.88 6.58
CA VAL A 259 35.48 -11.31 5.26
C VAL A 259 36.77 -11.27 4.43
N THR A 260 36.72 -11.93 3.27
CA THR A 260 37.84 -12.06 2.34
C THR A 260 37.95 -10.83 1.46
N ASP A 261 36.84 -10.44 0.84
CA ASP A 261 36.70 -9.30 -0.08
C ASP A 261 35.26 -8.76 0.02
N PRO A 262 34.89 -7.66 -0.68
CA PRO A 262 33.56 -7.04 -0.54
C PRO A 262 32.39 -7.98 -0.88
N SER A 263 32.64 -9.02 -1.67
CA SER A 263 31.67 -9.99 -2.17
C SER A 263 31.87 -11.42 -1.63
N THR A 264 32.83 -11.65 -0.75
CA THR A 264 33.18 -13.00 -0.27
C THR A 264 33.39 -13.01 1.24
N ALA A 265 32.62 -13.85 1.94
CA ALA A 265 32.70 -14.03 3.38
C ALA A 265 32.75 -15.51 3.76
N VAL A 266 33.40 -15.83 4.87
CA VAL A 266 33.37 -17.17 5.48
C VAL A 266 32.37 -17.16 6.61
N VAL A 267 31.38 -18.04 6.55
CA VAL A 267 30.29 -18.11 7.52
C VAL A 267 30.31 -19.47 8.21
N GLU A 268 30.20 -19.47 9.53
CA GLU A 268 30.04 -20.68 10.33
C GLU A 268 28.56 -21.01 10.48
N VAL A 269 28.15 -22.11 9.85
CA VAL A 269 26.78 -22.65 9.90
C VAL A 269 26.85 -24.02 10.57
N GLN A 270 26.15 -24.20 11.69
CA GLN A 270 26.13 -25.47 12.44
C GLN A 270 27.54 -26.06 12.69
N ARG A 271 28.51 -25.22 13.07
CA ARG A 271 29.93 -25.58 13.31
C ARG A 271 30.71 -26.00 12.06
N ARG A 272 30.20 -25.72 10.86
CA ARG A 272 30.93 -25.88 9.59
C ARG A 272 31.19 -24.52 8.98
N ARG A 273 32.42 -24.29 8.51
CA ARG A 273 32.76 -23.06 7.78
C ARG A 273 32.50 -23.27 6.29
N ILE A 274 31.71 -22.37 5.72
CA ILE A 274 31.41 -22.32 4.30
C ILE A 274 31.86 -20.97 3.75
N THR A 275 32.36 -20.96 2.52
CA THR A 275 32.60 -19.71 1.79
C THR A 275 31.29 -19.30 1.12
N VAL A 276 30.92 -18.03 1.29
CA VAL A 276 29.70 -17.44 0.77
C VAL A 276 30.07 -16.35 -0.22
N ARG A 277 29.52 -16.45 -1.43
CA ARG A 277 29.57 -15.42 -2.45
C ARG A 277 28.35 -14.53 -2.30
N VAL A 278 28.54 -13.29 -1.92
CA VAL A 278 27.46 -12.31 -1.74
C VAL A 278 26.90 -11.96 -3.11
N ILE A 279 25.63 -12.30 -3.33
CA ILE A 279 24.92 -12.00 -4.58
C ILE A 279 24.33 -10.59 -4.60
N GLY A 280 24.12 -10.06 -5.81
CA GLY A 280 23.61 -8.70 -6.03
C GLY A 280 24.67 -7.59 -5.97
N LEU A 281 25.94 -7.91 -5.73
CA LEU A 281 27.06 -6.99 -5.86
C LEU A 281 27.73 -7.16 -7.23
N GLY A 282 27.90 -6.07 -7.95
CA GLY A 282 28.72 -6.05 -9.16
C GLY A 282 30.22 -5.95 -8.81
N PRO A 283 31.10 -6.00 -9.82
CA PRO A 283 32.55 -5.96 -9.59
C PRO A 283 32.99 -4.62 -9.00
N THR A 284 33.66 -4.67 -7.84
CA THR A 284 34.31 -3.49 -7.24
C THR A 284 35.66 -3.24 -7.91
N PRO A 285 35.94 -2.02 -8.42
CA PRO A 285 37.22 -1.68 -9.05
C PRO A 285 38.38 -1.68 -8.04
N ASP A 286 39.60 -1.92 -8.51
CA ASP A 286 40.79 -2.05 -7.63
C ASP A 286 41.01 -0.82 -6.74
N CYS A 287 40.78 0.39 -7.26
CA CYS A 287 40.90 1.65 -6.51
C CYS A 287 39.96 1.73 -5.28
N ALA A 288 38.87 0.97 -5.25
CA ALA A 288 37.90 0.93 -4.16
C ALA A 288 37.91 -0.39 -3.38
N ARG A 289 38.71 -1.39 -3.78
CA ARG A 289 38.63 -2.74 -3.19
C ARG A 289 38.96 -2.75 -1.70
N ASP A 290 40.03 -2.06 -1.29
CA ASP A 290 40.45 -2.00 0.11
C ASP A 290 39.41 -1.32 1.02
N PRO A 291 38.94 -0.10 0.73
CA PRO A 291 37.92 0.54 1.56
C PRO A 291 36.56 -0.19 1.51
N ALA A 292 36.19 -0.79 0.37
CA ALA A 292 35.01 -1.65 0.29
C ALA A 292 35.15 -2.89 1.17
N THR A 293 36.34 -3.50 1.22
CA THR A 293 36.61 -4.66 2.09
C THR A 293 36.59 -4.25 3.57
N ALA A 294 37.08 -3.06 3.90
CA ALA A 294 37.01 -2.52 5.25
C ALA A 294 35.55 -2.29 5.69
N PHE A 295 34.71 -1.73 4.81
CA PHE A 295 33.27 -1.60 5.04
C PHE A 295 32.59 -2.96 5.25
N ALA A 296 32.90 -3.92 4.40
CA ALA A 296 32.40 -5.29 4.52
C ALA A 296 32.78 -5.92 5.87
N ARG A 297 34.04 -5.76 6.29
CA ARG A 297 34.51 -6.23 7.60
C ARG A 297 33.78 -5.55 8.76
N LEU A 298 33.56 -4.25 8.67
CA LEU A 298 32.84 -3.48 9.69
C LEU A 298 31.39 -3.94 9.84
N MET A 299 30.72 -4.22 8.72
CA MET A 299 29.31 -4.61 8.72
C MET A 299 29.08 -6.08 9.06
N LEU A 300 30.01 -6.96 8.70
CA LEU A 300 29.75 -8.40 8.73
C LEU A 300 30.56 -9.15 9.78
N THR A 301 31.80 -8.75 10.10
CA THR A 301 32.69 -9.62 10.89
C THR A 301 32.14 -9.84 12.30
N GLY A 302 31.90 -11.10 12.65
CA GLY A 302 31.35 -11.48 13.95
C GLY A 302 29.82 -11.36 14.06
N GLU A 303 29.14 -10.84 13.04
CA GLU A 303 27.69 -10.72 13.02
C GLU A 303 27.00 -12.06 12.76
N ASP A 304 25.83 -12.23 13.38
CA ASP A 304 24.90 -13.28 13.02
C ASP A 304 24.13 -12.86 11.77
N VAL A 305 24.06 -13.77 10.80
CA VAL A 305 23.49 -13.53 9.48
C VAL A 305 22.57 -14.66 9.06
N THR A 306 21.52 -14.25 8.37
CA THR A 306 20.64 -15.11 7.61
C THR A 306 21.15 -15.16 6.17
N LEU A 307 21.48 -16.37 5.72
CA LEU A 307 21.94 -16.68 4.37
C LEU A 307 20.73 -17.00 3.50
N VAL A 308 20.43 -16.11 2.56
CA VAL A 308 19.26 -16.25 1.67
C VAL A 308 19.77 -16.60 0.27
N PRO A 309 19.68 -17.87 -0.16
CA PRO A 309 20.08 -18.26 -1.52
C PRO A 309 19.09 -17.72 -2.56
N ASP A 310 19.55 -17.57 -3.79
CA ASP A 310 18.69 -17.28 -4.94
C ASP A 310 18.39 -18.59 -5.71
N PRO A 311 17.13 -19.06 -5.73
CA PRO A 311 16.75 -20.31 -6.38
C PRO A 311 16.85 -20.27 -7.91
N THR A 312 17.05 -19.08 -8.50
CA THR A 312 17.21 -18.91 -9.95
C THR A 312 18.66 -18.99 -10.40
N LEU A 313 19.62 -18.88 -9.46
CA LEU A 313 21.02 -19.07 -9.74
C LEU A 313 21.35 -20.56 -9.70
N PRO A 314 22.15 -21.08 -10.65
CA PRO A 314 22.58 -22.46 -10.58
C PRO A 314 23.38 -22.66 -9.29
N ALA A 315 22.87 -23.48 -8.38
CA ALA A 315 23.73 -24.05 -7.35
C ALA A 315 24.60 -25.07 -8.04
N ASP A 316 25.78 -24.64 -8.43
CA ASP A 316 26.83 -25.60 -8.68
C ASP A 316 27.19 -26.22 -7.32
N ALA A 317 26.68 -27.44 -7.08
CA ALA A 317 26.99 -28.22 -5.88
C ALA A 317 28.50 -28.51 -5.73
N ALA A 318 29.29 -28.29 -6.79
CA ALA A 318 30.74 -28.38 -6.81
C ALA A 318 31.45 -27.01 -6.74
N ALA A 319 30.74 -25.88 -6.78
CA ALA A 319 31.35 -24.57 -6.65
C ALA A 319 31.85 -24.35 -5.21
N PRO A 320 33.08 -23.83 -5.03
CA PRO A 320 33.68 -23.64 -3.71
C PRO A 320 32.96 -22.60 -2.84
N ASP A 321 32.19 -21.70 -3.45
CA ASP A 321 31.52 -20.61 -2.75
C ASP A 321 30.01 -20.62 -3.02
N TRP A 322 29.24 -20.68 -1.94
CA TRP A 322 27.78 -20.74 -1.95
C TRP A 322 27.17 -19.36 -2.21
N PRO A 323 26.38 -19.17 -3.28
CA PRO A 323 25.77 -17.88 -3.58
C PRO A 323 24.59 -17.58 -2.66
N ALA A 324 24.68 -16.51 -1.86
CA ALA A 324 23.61 -16.09 -0.96
C ALA A 324 23.65 -14.60 -0.64
N TYR A 325 22.49 -13.99 -0.39
CA TYR A 325 22.42 -12.69 0.28
C TYR A 325 22.75 -12.87 1.76
N LEU A 326 23.42 -11.88 2.33
CA LEU A 326 23.66 -11.79 3.78
C LEU A 326 22.69 -10.76 4.37
N VAL A 327 21.76 -11.24 5.20
CA VAL A 327 20.84 -10.39 5.96
C VAL A 327 21.25 -10.44 7.43
N LEU A 328 21.59 -9.27 7.98
CA LEU A 328 21.99 -9.11 9.38
C LEU A 328 20.78 -9.34 10.30
N ASP A 329 21.03 -9.63 11.58
CA ASP A 329 19.95 -9.76 12.59
C ASP A 329 19.05 -8.52 12.68
N SER A 330 19.61 -7.34 12.40
CA SER A 330 18.87 -6.08 12.26
C SER A 330 17.88 -6.03 11.09
N GLN A 331 17.74 -7.11 10.34
CA GLN A 331 16.98 -7.22 9.08
C GLN A 331 17.56 -6.36 7.94
N GLN A 332 18.75 -5.80 8.13
CA GLN A 332 19.44 -5.04 7.10
C GLN A 332 20.14 -5.98 6.10
N SER A 333 19.96 -5.70 4.81
CA SER A 333 20.70 -6.38 3.74
C SER A 333 22.10 -5.75 3.62
N TYR A 334 23.14 -6.57 3.72
CA TYR A 334 24.50 -6.12 3.47
C TYR A 334 24.69 -5.62 2.03
N THR A 335 24.11 -6.32 1.05
CA THR A 335 24.13 -5.91 -0.36
C THR A 335 23.55 -4.50 -0.53
N ASP A 336 22.46 -4.18 0.17
CA ASP A 336 21.84 -2.85 0.11
C ASP A 336 22.74 -1.78 0.72
N ALA A 337 23.34 -2.09 1.87
CA ALA A 337 24.24 -1.18 2.55
C ALA A 337 25.49 -0.88 1.72
N ALA A 338 26.07 -1.90 1.08
CA ALA A 338 27.26 -1.76 0.24
C ALA A 338 27.01 -0.93 -1.03
N ILE A 339 25.87 -1.15 -1.71
CA ILE A 339 25.49 -0.36 -2.90
C ILE A 339 25.23 1.10 -2.51
N ARG A 340 24.45 1.34 -1.45
CA ARG A 340 24.12 2.70 -0.99
C ARG A 340 25.36 3.47 -0.54
N ALA A 341 26.31 2.79 0.10
CA ALA A 341 27.58 3.39 0.48
C ALA A 341 28.55 3.60 -0.70
N GLY A 342 28.20 3.13 -1.91
CA GLY A 342 29.01 3.27 -3.11
C GLY A 342 30.23 2.34 -3.15
N TRP A 343 30.23 1.23 -2.43
CA TRP A 343 31.37 0.31 -2.36
C TRP A 343 31.32 -0.83 -3.38
N ALA A 344 30.18 -0.99 -4.06
CA ALA A 344 30.02 -1.86 -5.23
C ALA A 344 28.87 -1.33 -6.11
N PRO A 345 28.88 -1.59 -7.42
CA PRO A 345 27.72 -1.32 -8.27
C PRO A 345 26.65 -2.38 -8.02
N ALA A 346 25.42 -2.13 -8.45
CA ALA A 346 24.39 -3.16 -8.48
C ALA A 346 24.81 -4.29 -9.44
N GLY A 347 24.82 -5.53 -8.93
CA GLY A 347 25.09 -6.74 -9.71
C GLY A 347 23.81 -7.44 -10.19
N GLU A 348 23.98 -8.57 -10.88
CA GLU A 348 22.86 -9.45 -11.23
C GLU A 348 22.29 -10.13 -9.97
N GLY A 349 20.96 -10.28 -9.91
CA GLY A 349 20.21 -10.85 -8.78
C GLY A 349 18.80 -10.29 -8.70
N ARG A 350 17.81 -10.98 -9.29
CA ARG A 350 16.42 -10.52 -9.39
C ARG A 350 15.65 -10.79 -8.10
N TYR A 351 15.83 -9.97 -7.06
CA TYR A 351 14.86 -9.91 -5.96
C TYR A 351 14.67 -8.55 -5.28
N ARG A 352 15.32 -7.46 -5.72
CA ARG A 352 15.06 -6.14 -5.13
C ARG A 352 14.98 -5.02 -6.17
N SER A 353 13.79 -4.41 -6.26
CA SER A 353 13.65 -3.06 -6.80
C SER A 353 14.49 -2.08 -5.98
N GLY A 354 15.01 -1.03 -6.61
CA GLY A 354 15.74 0.05 -5.93
C GLY A 354 17.26 -0.11 -5.82
N PHE A 355 17.88 -1.20 -6.31
CA PHE A 355 19.35 -1.28 -6.38
C PHE A 355 19.94 -0.20 -7.29
N GLN A 356 19.32 -0.03 -8.47
CA GLN A 356 19.67 1.01 -9.45
C GLN A 356 19.48 2.41 -8.86
N GLU A 357 18.41 2.63 -8.09
CA GLU A 357 18.14 3.91 -7.42
C GLU A 357 19.19 4.22 -6.36
N ARG A 358 19.53 3.25 -5.50
CA ARG A 358 20.58 3.41 -4.48
C ARG A 358 21.97 3.58 -5.07
N GLU A 359 22.26 2.89 -6.17
CA GLU A 359 23.49 3.11 -6.92
C GLU A 359 23.52 4.53 -7.49
N GLN A 360 22.39 5.02 -8.01
CA GLN A 360 22.26 6.40 -8.50
C GLN A 360 22.44 7.42 -7.37
N GLU A 361 21.86 7.20 -6.19
CA GLU A 361 22.10 8.02 -4.98
C GLU A 361 23.60 8.09 -4.65
N ALA A 362 24.29 6.95 -4.66
CA ALA A 362 25.73 6.89 -4.38
C ALA A 362 26.55 7.60 -5.47
N ARG A 363 26.15 7.50 -6.75
CA ARG A 363 26.78 8.19 -7.88
C ARG A 363 26.64 9.70 -7.79
N ASP A 364 25.44 10.17 -7.43
CA ASP A 364 25.09 11.59 -7.29
C ASP A 364 25.82 12.20 -6.10
N ALA A 365 25.93 11.45 -5.00
CA ALA A 365 26.70 11.85 -3.82
C ALA A 365 28.22 11.74 -3.98
N GLY A 366 28.71 11.12 -5.07
CA GLY A 366 30.13 10.81 -5.25
C GLY A 366 30.69 9.93 -4.12
N SER A 367 29.86 9.02 -3.60
CA SER A 367 30.21 8.16 -2.46
C SER A 367 31.03 6.95 -2.89
N GLY A 368 31.95 6.53 -2.02
CA GLY A 368 32.79 5.35 -2.22
C GLY A 368 33.55 5.40 -3.54
N MET A 369 33.36 4.38 -4.39
CA MET A 369 34.01 4.26 -5.68
C MET A 369 33.51 5.27 -6.73
N TRP A 370 32.43 6.00 -6.45
CA TRP A 370 31.94 7.09 -7.32
C TRP A 370 32.59 8.45 -7.01
N GLY A 371 33.47 8.49 -6.01
CA GLY A 371 34.27 9.65 -5.63
C GLY A 371 35.78 9.43 -5.85
N SER A 372 36.58 10.39 -5.40
CA SER A 372 38.05 10.23 -5.38
C SER A 372 38.45 9.10 -4.41
N PRO A 373 39.38 8.20 -4.78
CA PRO A 373 40.32 8.27 -5.90
C PRO A 373 39.87 7.53 -7.19
N CYS A 374 38.66 7.00 -7.23
CA CYS A 374 38.18 6.18 -8.34
C CYS A 374 37.58 6.96 -9.50
N ARG A 375 37.16 8.20 -9.25
CA ARG A 375 36.53 9.10 -10.23
C ARG A 375 37.47 10.15 -10.78
#